data_AF-A0A960YFW4-F1
#
_entry.id   AF-A0A960YFW4-F1
#
_cell.length_a   1.000
_cell.length_b   1.000
_cell.length_c   1.000
_cell.angle_alpha   90.00
_cell.angle_beta   90.00
_cell.angle_gamma   90.00
#
_symmetry.space_group_name_H-M   'P 1'
#
loop_
_entity.id
_entity.type
_entity.pdbx_description
1 polymer ?
#
loop_
_entity_poly.entity_id
_entity_poly.type
_entity_poly.pdbx_seq_one_letter_code
_entity_poly.pdbx_strand_id
1 'polypeptide(L)'
;LPGSETSEATTESEVKKTEPAKNETGDKKTEPVSEETTDKKVEPVEEKKSQDKETSEGSEEKANESASEAESEGKPVLNEKYDWFYWRSEFRELNQKKHAVDLELYELKKKYRSLEKERKELDNRLVVVKRERSTEKLKFDEEKKVLEEKVSKTENTLKETNETHSKEKDALLKEKTALEEKSQKQVEDIKKLEEAKKTCDTEMTKLKEQIASLEKEKKGVEEKHKAELAKVQEELKKSEDKLARLKLVEEKENEFNKQVTELKVKVQEADTRNTDLEKKIEEKNQENKALNDKMVLVEQKFADFKDKQDKLKVLIEEMSADRKAKQELLDKINNRFTKLEEKLKEELALGDIRLSKTSNRLVINLSEKISFRSGSSKLRSTVKPTLDKIMEIITEFDDYVVAIEGHTDNVPVRKRKELRDNWQLSTERALSVLQYILKSNPNKYSPPKFSAAGYGEYHPVQPNDSEPNKALNRRVDIVVTYR
;
A
#
# COMPACT_ATOMS: atom_id res chain seq x y z
N LEU A 1 -8.96 12.32 27.64
CA LEU A 1 -8.43 13.46 28.41
C LEU A 1 -8.25 14.63 27.43
N PRO A 2 -8.53 15.89 27.83
CA PRO A 2 -9.23 16.81 26.91
C PRO A 2 -8.59 18.19 26.68
N GLY A 3 -9.16 18.92 25.71
CA GLY A 3 -8.97 20.36 25.39
C GLY A 3 -9.66 20.63 24.03
N SER A 4 -10.74 21.42 23.95
CA SER A 4 -10.76 22.90 23.82
C SER A 4 -10.18 23.39 22.47
N GLU A 5 -10.87 24.19 21.64
CA GLU A 5 -12.13 24.94 21.81
C GLU A 5 -12.75 25.30 20.43
N THR A 6 -13.99 25.81 20.40
CA THR A 6 -14.68 26.29 19.17
C THR A 6 -15.42 27.59 19.44
N SER A 7 -15.35 28.56 18.50
CA SER A 7 -15.93 29.90 18.62
C SER A 7 -17.35 30.04 18.06
N GLU A 8 -18.02 31.10 18.51
CA GLU A 8 -19.36 31.59 18.10
C GLU A 8 -19.30 32.28 16.69
N ALA A 9 -20.35 32.85 16.04
CA ALA A 9 -21.71 33.24 16.43
C ALA A 9 -22.72 33.26 15.23
N THR A 10 -23.88 33.93 15.36
CA THR A 10 -25.12 33.89 14.53
C THR A 10 -25.47 35.18 13.73
N THR A 11 -26.34 35.13 12.68
CA THR A 11 -27.54 36.04 12.45
C THR A 11 -28.37 35.83 11.11
N GLU A 12 -29.73 35.95 11.19
CA GLU A 12 -30.77 36.69 10.35
C GLU A 12 -30.90 36.62 8.78
N SER A 13 -32.03 36.89 8.03
CA SER A 13 -33.53 37.03 8.25
C SER A 13 -34.43 37.27 6.96
N GLU A 14 -35.79 37.06 6.99
CA GLU A 14 -36.93 37.40 6.03
C GLU A 14 -36.99 36.70 4.61
N VAL A 15 -37.92 36.86 3.61
CA VAL A 15 -38.95 37.88 3.20
C VAL A 15 -40.18 37.29 2.37
N LYS A 16 -41.00 38.11 1.64
CA LYS A 16 -42.27 37.80 0.85
C LYS A 16 -42.13 37.98 -0.71
N LYS A 17 -42.96 37.54 -1.70
CA LYS A 17 -44.44 37.45 -2.08
C LYS A 17 -45.05 38.79 -2.65
N THR A 18 -45.94 38.97 -3.68
CA THR A 18 -47.24 38.32 -4.14
C THR A 18 -47.78 38.62 -5.61
N GLU A 19 -48.24 37.59 -6.36
CA GLU A 19 -49.55 37.41 -7.12
C GLU A 19 -50.05 38.29 -8.35
N PRO A 20 -51.18 37.93 -9.11
CA PRO A 20 -51.38 38.21 -10.58
C PRO A 20 -52.79 38.78 -11.08
N ALA A 21 -53.16 38.62 -12.39
CA ALA A 21 -54.51 38.69 -13.10
C ALA A 21 -54.86 39.97 -13.97
N LYS A 22 -55.79 40.07 -14.98
CA LYS A 22 -56.63 39.16 -15.86
C LYS A 22 -57.40 39.88 -17.06
N ASN A 23 -57.73 39.15 -18.17
CA ASN A 23 -58.93 39.21 -19.11
C ASN A 23 -59.34 40.51 -19.92
N GLU A 24 -60.22 40.62 -20.98
CA GLU A 24 -60.76 39.80 -22.15
C GLU A 24 -61.68 40.64 -23.14
N THR A 25 -62.18 40.08 -24.27
CA THR A 25 -63.23 40.56 -25.29
C THR A 25 -62.83 41.60 -26.38
N GLY A 26 -63.56 41.92 -27.48
CA GLY A 26 -64.90 41.56 -28.08
C GLY A 26 -65.12 42.14 -29.54
N ASP A 27 -66.28 41.96 -30.24
CA ASP A 27 -66.46 42.22 -31.72
C ASP A 27 -67.91 42.53 -32.28
N LYS A 28 -68.08 43.29 -33.42
CA LYS A 28 -69.20 43.28 -34.45
C LYS A 28 -69.14 44.29 -35.67
N LYS A 29 -70.17 44.37 -36.55
CA LYS A 29 -70.08 44.45 -38.06
C LYS A 29 -71.18 45.26 -38.89
N THR A 30 -70.86 45.66 -40.16
CA THR A 30 -71.68 45.77 -41.46
C THR A 30 -72.80 46.83 -41.85
N GLU A 31 -72.59 47.57 -42.99
CA GLU A 31 -73.39 47.72 -44.29
C GLU A 31 -74.87 48.31 -44.43
N PRO A 32 -75.54 48.45 -45.64
CA PRO A 32 -75.22 49.23 -46.90
C PRO A 32 -76.44 49.87 -47.74
N VAL A 33 -76.18 50.38 -48.98
CA VAL A 33 -77.08 50.48 -50.22
C VAL A 33 -77.85 51.81 -50.58
N SER A 34 -78.51 51.91 -51.78
CA SER A 34 -78.67 53.12 -52.68
C SER A 34 -79.91 53.15 -53.66
N GLU A 35 -79.92 54.08 -54.65
CA GLU A 35 -80.78 54.21 -55.89
C GLU A 35 -82.23 54.86 -55.80
N GLU A 36 -82.99 55.29 -56.84
CA GLU A 36 -82.98 55.15 -58.34
C GLU A 36 -83.82 56.24 -59.16
N THR A 37 -83.56 56.42 -60.49
CA THR A 37 -84.32 57.05 -61.67
C THR A 37 -85.19 58.36 -61.52
N THR A 38 -86.06 58.91 -62.44
CA THR A 38 -86.71 58.56 -63.77
C THR A 38 -87.19 59.80 -64.64
N ASP A 39 -87.82 59.58 -65.82
CA ASP A 39 -88.14 60.51 -66.97
C ASP A 39 -89.57 61.14 -67.12
N LYS A 40 -89.72 62.25 -67.91
CA LYS A 40 -90.68 62.39 -69.07
C LYS A 40 -90.59 63.69 -69.94
N LYS A 41 -91.43 63.82 -70.99
CA LYS A 41 -91.16 64.49 -72.30
C LYS A 41 -92.40 65.16 -73.00
N VAL A 42 -92.15 66.11 -73.93
CA VAL A 42 -92.93 66.47 -75.17
C VAL A 42 -94.05 67.57 -75.14
N GLU A 43 -93.79 68.71 -75.84
CA GLU A 43 -94.56 69.37 -76.97
C GLU A 43 -96.07 69.79 -76.86
N PRO A 44 -96.74 70.45 -77.86
CA PRO A 44 -96.34 71.27 -79.05
C PRO A 44 -97.24 72.55 -79.33
N VAL A 45 -97.21 73.12 -80.57
CA VAL A 45 -98.33 73.85 -81.31
C VAL A 45 -98.72 75.30 -80.86
N GLU A 46 -99.07 76.34 -81.68
CA GLU A 46 -98.99 76.63 -83.16
C GLU A 46 -99.33 78.11 -83.54
N GLU A 47 -98.88 78.55 -84.74
CA GLU A 47 -99.55 79.43 -85.76
C GLU A 47 -99.94 80.95 -85.62
N LYS A 48 -100.10 81.59 -86.81
CA LYS A 48 -100.92 82.80 -87.20
C LYS A 48 -100.37 84.23 -86.88
N LYS A 49 -100.50 85.29 -87.74
CA LYS A 49 -101.01 85.46 -89.14
C LYS A 49 -100.74 86.90 -89.72
N SER A 50 -100.66 87.07 -91.07
CA SER A 50 -101.04 88.27 -91.91
C SER A 50 -100.32 89.65 -91.70
N GLN A 51 -100.21 90.62 -92.65
CA GLN A 51 -100.53 90.77 -94.10
C GLN A 51 -99.83 92.03 -94.72
N ASP A 52 -99.63 92.05 -96.07
CA ASP A 52 -99.64 93.19 -97.04
C ASP A 52 -98.69 94.43 -96.87
N LYS A 53 -98.23 95.19 -97.90
CA LYS A 53 -98.41 95.21 -99.38
C LYS A 53 -97.30 95.99 -100.15
N GLU A 54 -97.12 95.68 -101.44
CA GLU A 54 -96.74 96.44 -102.70
C GLU A 54 -96.14 97.90 -102.65
N THR A 55 -95.39 98.46 -103.64
CA THR A 55 -95.25 98.22 -105.11
C THR A 55 -93.97 98.90 -105.74
N SER A 56 -93.57 98.48 -106.98
CA SER A 56 -92.90 99.21 -108.12
C SER A 56 -91.70 100.18 -107.88
N GLU A 57 -90.49 100.03 -108.48
CA GLU A 57 -90.03 100.10 -109.90
C GLU A 57 -89.65 101.51 -110.44
N GLY A 58 -88.75 101.56 -111.44
CA GLY A 58 -88.35 102.75 -112.23
C GLY A 58 -87.05 103.44 -111.77
N SER A 59 -86.42 104.35 -112.55
CA SER A 59 -86.60 104.74 -113.98
C SER A 59 -85.49 105.72 -114.41
N GLU A 60 -85.01 105.67 -115.66
CA GLU A 60 -83.86 106.46 -116.18
C GLU A 60 -84.12 107.01 -117.63
N GLU A 61 -83.38 107.93 -118.26
CA GLU A 61 -82.07 108.55 -117.88
C GLU A 61 -81.88 110.02 -118.36
N LYS A 62 -82.07 110.33 -119.66
CA LYS A 62 -81.58 111.54 -120.37
C LYS A 62 -82.59 112.10 -121.41
N ALA A 63 -82.34 113.36 -121.83
CA ALA A 63 -82.61 113.94 -123.17
C ALA A 63 -84.09 114.14 -123.61
N ASN A 64 -84.43 114.97 -124.61
CA ASN A 64 -83.88 116.22 -125.19
C ASN A 64 -84.94 116.80 -126.18
N GLU A 65 -84.87 118.10 -126.54
CA GLU A 65 -85.57 118.74 -127.70
C GLU A 65 -87.13 118.67 -127.72
N SER A 66 -87.85 119.28 -128.68
CA SER A 66 -87.81 120.70 -129.12
C SER A 66 -89.10 121.12 -129.87
N ALA A 67 -89.23 122.43 -130.13
CA ALA A 67 -89.76 123.12 -131.32
C ALA A 67 -91.07 122.72 -132.08
N SER A 68 -91.71 123.79 -132.60
CA SER A 68 -92.40 123.95 -133.91
C SER A 68 -93.70 123.20 -134.27
N GLU A 69 -94.75 124.03 -134.45
CA GLU A 69 -95.62 124.17 -135.64
C GLU A 69 -96.61 123.08 -136.13
N ALA A 70 -97.82 123.57 -136.48
CA ALA A 70 -98.74 123.10 -137.55
C ALA A 70 -99.39 121.69 -137.42
N GLU A 71 -100.57 121.38 -137.99
CA GLU A 71 -101.61 122.16 -138.68
C GLU A 71 -102.98 121.43 -138.60
N SER A 72 -104.11 122.14 -138.78
CA SER A 72 -105.45 121.58 -139.12
C SER A 72 -106.11 120.63 -138.08
N GLU A 73 -107.37 120.18 -138.14
CA GLU A 73 -108.60 120.62 -138.85
C GLU A 73 -109.85 120.19 -138.05
N GLY A 74 -111.03 120.83 -138.21
CA GLY A 74 -112.29 120.33 -137.61
C GLY A 74 -113.44 121.35 -137.48
N LYS A 75 -114.65 121.02 -137.97
CA LYS A 75 -115.89 121.86 -138.03
C LYS A 75 -116.87 121.44 -136.90
N PRO A 76 -117.85 122.27 -136.41
CA PRO A 76 -118.92 122.95 -137.19
C PRO A 76 -119.27 124.40 -136.73
N VAL A 77 -120.51 124.88 -136.89
CA VAL A 77 -121.01 125.71 -138.03
C VAL A 77 -122.44 126.28 -137.76
N LEU A 78 -122.80 127.43 -138.37
CA LEU A 78 -124.12 128.14 -138.40
C LEU A 78 -124.61 128.83 -137.09
N ASN A 79 -125.28 130.00 -137.08
CA ASN A 79 -125.68 130.96 -138.16
C ASN A 79 -125.95 132.39 -137.61
N GLU A 80 -125.90 133.42 -138.50
CA GLU A 80 -126.61 134.73 -138.47
C GLU A 80 -126.37 135.72 -137.28
N LYS A 81 -126.43 137.08 -137.41
CA LYS A 81 -126.70 137.97 -138.56
C LYS A 81 -126.18 139.42 -138.32
N TYR A 82 -125.21 139.90 -139.12
CA TYR A 82 -124.86 141.34 -139.30
C TYR A 82 -124.40 142.07 -137.98
N ASP A 83 -123.93 143.33 -137.94
CA ASP A 83 -123.81 144.40 -138.94
C ASP A 83 -122.45 145.17 -138.86
N TRP A 84 -122.17 146.01 -139.84
CA TRP A 84 -120.83 146.50 -140.22
C TRP A 84 -120.51 147.91 -139.68
N PHE A 85 -120.07 148.05 -138.41
CA PHE A 85 -119.63 149.38 -137.90
C PHE A 85 -118.60 149.46 -136.73
N TYR A 86 -118.92 148.97 -135.52
CA TYR A 86 -118.56 149.69 -134.28
C TYR A 86 -117.15 149.43 -133.65
N TRP A 87 -116.10 149.54 -134.45
CA TRP A 87 -114.71 149.19 -134.12
C TRP A 87 -113.99 150.18 -133.18
N ARG A 88 -114.09 150.03 -131.83
CA ARG A 88 -113.07 150.60 -130.88
C ARG A 88 -113.11 150.26 -129.38
N SER A 89 -114.22 149.78 -128.79
CA SER A 89 -114.43 149.91 -127.33
C SER A 89 -113.73 148.86 -126.43
N GLU A 90 -114.03 147.58 -126.62
CA GLU A 90 -113.85 146.52 -125.60
C GLU A 90 -112.39 146.16 -125.28
N PHE A 91 -111.45 146.56 -126.15
CA PHE A 91 -110.01 146.32 -125.98
C PHE A 91 -109.44 146.84 -124.64
N ARG A 92 -110.16 147.73 -123.95
CA ARG A 92 -109.72 148.34 -122.68
C ARG A 92 -109.99 147.51 -121.43
N GLU A 93 -111.06 146.71 -121.37
CA GLU A 93 -111.39 145.91 -120.17
C GLU A 93 -110.43 144.74 -119.95
N LEU A 94 -110.04 144.06 -121.04
CA LEU A 94 -109.08 142.95 -121.05
C LEU A 94 -107.78 143.27 -120.30
N ASN A 95 -107.31 144.52 -120.41
CA ASN A 95 -105.98 144.90 -119.92
C ASN A 95 -105.92 145.12 -118.40
N GLN A 96 -107.05 145.44 -117.74
CA GLN A 96 -107.07 145.58 -116.27
C GLN A 96 -107.02 144.21 -115.57
N LYS A 97 -107.79 143.23 -116.04
CA LYS A 97 -107.89 141.91 -115.37
C LYS A 97 -106.61 141.08 -115.48
N LYS A 98 -105.81 141.24 -116.55
CA LYS A 98 -104.47 140.63 -116.66
C LYS A 98 -103.60 140.98 -115.44
N HIS A 99 -103.61 142.24 -115.01
CA HIS A 99 -102.73 142.72 -113.94
C HIS A 99 -103.06 142.12 -112.56
N ALA A 100 -104.29 141.63 -112.35
CA ALA A 100 -104.67 140.92 -111.13
C ALA A 100 -104.00 139.53 -111.05
N VAL A 101 -103.88 138.82 -112.16
CA VAL A 101 -103.25 137.48 -112.23
C VAL A 101 -101.75 137.56 -111.90
N ASP A 102 -101.07 138.60 -112.37
CA ASP A 102 -99.65 138.85 -112.06
C ASP A 102 -99.40 139.05 -110.54
N LEU A 103 -100.38 139.60 -109.83
CA LEU A 103 -100.34 139.82 -108.37
C LEU A 103 -100.53 138.51 -107.58
N GLU A 104 -101.46 137.66 -107.97
CA GLU A 104 -101.63 136.33 -107.35
C GLU A 104 -100.39 135.44 -107.54
N LEU A 105 -99.76 135.53 -108.72
CA LEU A 105 -98.52 134.80 -109.03
C LEU A 105 -97.34 135.18 -108.10
N TYR A 106 -97.33 136.42 -107.58
CA TYR A 106 -96.32 136.88 -106.63
C TYR A 106 -96.52 136.28 -105.23
N GLU A 107 -97.75 136.28 -104.72
CA GLU A 107 -98.10 135.63 -103.45
C GLU A 107 -97.79 134.11 -103.48
N LEU A 108 -98.07 133.44 -104.60
CA LEU A 108 -97.75 132.01 -104.77
C LEU A 108 -96.24 131.73 -104.67
N LYS A 109 -95.41 132.55 -105.34
CA LYS A 109 -93.94 132.44 -105.29
C LYS A 109 -93.36 132.74 -103.90
N LYS A 110 -94.02 133.60 -103.13
CA LYS A 110 -93.67 133.92 -101.73
C LYS A 110 -93.96 132.75 -100.80
N LYS A 111 -95.13 132.09 -100.94
CA LYS A 111 -95.47 130.83 -100.24
C LYS A 111 -94.51 129.68 -100.57
N TYR A 112 -94.14 129.53 -101.84
CA TYR A 112 -93.21 128.48 -102.26
C TYR A 112 -91.86 128.57 -101.51
N ARG A 113 -91.32 129.78 -101.33
CA ARG A 113 -90.05 130.01 -100.63
C ARG A 113 -90.09 129.72 -99.11
N SER A 114 -91.24 129.76 -98.45
CA SER A 114 -91.31 129.36 -97.02
C SER A 114 -91.31 127.84 -96.85
N LEU A 115 -92.05 127.13 -97.70
CA LEU A 115 -92.13 125.66 -97.67
C LEU A 115 -90.79 124.99 -98.00
N GLU A 116 -90.04 125.54 -98.98
CA GLU A 116 -88.68 125.10 -99.31
C GLU A 116 -87.68 125.27 -98.13
N LYS A 117 -88.02 126.15 -97.17
CA LYS A 117 -87.21 126.37 -95.96
C LYS A 117 -87.53 125.33 -94.88
N GLU A 118 -88.81 125.10 -94.59
CA GLU A 118 -89.26 124.05 -93.65
C GLU A 118 -88.78 122.65 -94.09
N ARG A 119 -88.81 122.37 -95.40
CA ARG A 119 -88.31 121.10 -95.96
C ARG A 119 -86.85 120.81 -95.57
N LYS A 120 -85.96 121.80 -95.68
CA LYS A 120 -84.53 121.65 -95.32
C LYS A 120 -84.31 121.46 -93.83
N GLU A 121 -85.22 121.99 -92.99
CA GLU A 121 -85.16 121.86 -91.54
C GLU A 121 -85.64 120.47 -91.08
N LEU A 122 -86.59 119.86 -91.80
CA LEU A 122 -87.00 118.47 -91.64
C LEU A 122 -85.93 117.47 -92.08
N ASP A 123 -85.27 117.67 -93.23
CA ASP A 123 -84.19 116.79 -93.70
C ASP A 123 -83.03 116.72 -92.69
N ASN A 124 -82.65 117.85 -92.07
CA ASN A 124 -81.64 117.87 -91.02
C ASN A 124 -82.05 117.06 -89.78
N ARG A 125 -83.31 117.13 -89.35
CA ARG A 125 -83.85 116.28 -88.25
C ARG A 125 -83.80 114.79 -88.58
N LEU A 126 -84.10 114.42 -89.84
CA LEU A 126 -84.09 113.02 -90.29
C LEU A 126 -82.70 112.38 -90.20
N VAL A 127 -81.62 113.16 -90.39
CA VAL A 127 -80.23 112.70 -90.29
C VAL A 127 -79.81 112.39 -88.85
N VAL A 128 -80.33 113.12 -87.85
CA VAL A 128 -80.03 112.88 -86.43
C VAL A 128 -80.64 111.57 -85.96
N VAL A 129 -81.95 111.39 -86.16
CA VAL A 129 -82.70 110.19 -85.74
C VAL A 129 -82.14 108.91 -86.38
N LYS A 130 -81.62 108.99 -87.62
CA LYS A 130 -80.96 107.86 -88.29
C LYS A 130 -79.62 107.44 -87.66
N ARG A 131 -78.91 108.34 -86.96
CA ARG A 131 -77.68 108.00 -86.22
C ARG A 131 -77.98 107.38 -84.86
N GLU A 132 -78.97 107.93 -84.14
CA GLU A 132 -79.36 107.40 -82.82
C GLU A 132 -79.81 105.94 -82.95
N ARG A 133 -80.69 105.65 -83.92
CA ARG A 133 -81.21 104.30 -84.19
C ARG A 133 -80.15 103.28 -84.63
N SER A 134 -79.01 103.70 -85.19
CA SER A 134 -77.92 102.77 -85.53
C SER A 134 -76.98 102.50 -84.35
N THR A 135 -76.78 103.46 -83.44
CA THR A 135 -75.96 103.27 -82.23
C THR A 135 -76.63 102.42 -81.15
N GLU A 136 -77.97 102.47 -81.01
CA GLU A 136 -78.69 101.58 -80.09
C GLU A 136 -78.67 100.13 -80.57
N LYS A 137 -78.84 99.90 -81.88
CA LYS A 137 -78.92 98.56 -82.43
C LYS A 137 -77.64 97.75 -82.23
N LEU A 138 -76.47 98.38 -82.40
CA LEU A 138 -75.17 97.75 -82.19
C LEU A 138 -74.98 97.24 -80.75
N LYS A 139 -75.43 98.01 -79.74
CA LYS A 139 -75.34 97.59 -78.32
C LYS A 139 -76.12 96.30 -78.05
N PHE A 140 -77.31 96.17 -78.64
CA PHE A 140 -78.19 95.03 -78.40
C PHE A 140 -77.64 93.74 -79.02
N ASP A 141 -77.07 93.82 -80.22
CA ASP A 141 -76.44 92.67 -80.89
C ASP A 141 -75.16 92.19 -80.14
N GLU A 142 -74.43 93.11 -79.50
CA GLU A 142 -73.24 92.81 -78.68
C GLU A 142 -73.60 92.08 -77.36
N GLU A 143 -74.61 92.58 -76.62
CA GLU A 143 -75.08 91.96 -75.37
C GLU A 143 -75.64 90.55 -75.60
N LYS A 144 -76.40 90.34 -76.67
CA LYS A 144 -76.96 89.03 -77.05
C LYS A 144 -75.85 87.99 -77.20
N LYS A 145 -74.77 88.32 -77.92
CA LYS A 145 -73.66 87.41 -78.22
C LYS A 145 -72.92 86.93 -76.97
N VAL A 146 -72.81 87.80 -75.95
CA VAL A 146 -72.19 87.48 -74.66
C VAL A 146 -73.03 86.51 -73.82
N LEU A 147 -74.36 86.46 -74.03
CA LEU A 147 -75.25 85.51 -73.36
C LEU A 147 -75.19 84.11 -74.00
N GLU A 148 -75.22 84.04 -75.33
CA GLU A 148 -75.19 82.76 -76.07
C GLU A 148 -73.88 81.97 -75.79
N GLU A 149 -72.74 82.65 -75.67
CA GLU A 149 -71.46 82.01 -75.26
C GLU A 149 -71.48 81.43 -73.84
N LYS A 150 -72.21 82.04 -72.90
CA LYS A 150 -72.27 81.59 -71.49
C LYS A 150 -73.12 80.32 -71.34
N VAL A 151 -74.24 80.23 -72.06
CA VAL A 151 -75.08 79.03 -72.08
C VAL A 151 -74.29 77.84 -72.63
N SER A 152 -73.67 78.01 -73.81
CA SER A 152 -72.82 76.97 -74.43
C SER A 152 -71.71 76.46 -73.50
N LYS A 153 -71.04 77.35 -72.76
CA LYS A 153 -69.99 76.94 -71.81
C LYS A 153 -70.53 76.18 -70.58
N THR A 154 -71.74 76.47 -70.12
CA THR A 154 -72.33 75.81 -68.94
C THR A 154 -72.98 74.46 -69.26
N GLU A 155 -73.52 74.26 -70.46
CA GLU A 155 -74.08 72.96 -70.88
C GLU A 155 -72.99 71.89 -71.05
N ASN A 156 -71.82 72.26 -71.54
CA ASN A 156 -70.70 71.32 -71.75
C ASN A 156 -70.09 70.85 -70.43
N THR A 157 -69.83 71.75 -69.46
CA THR A 157 -69.30 71.37 -68.14
C THR A 157 -70.27 70.49 -67.34
N LEU A 158 -71.58 70.61 -67.57
CA LEU A 158 -72.60 69.74 -66.95
C LEU A 158 -72.59 68.31 -67.52
N LYS A 159 -72.13 68.10 -68.75
CA LYS A 159 -71.94 66.73 -69.31
C LYS A 159 -70.68 66.07 -68.77
N GLU A 160 -69.55 66.79 -68.81
CA GLU A 160 -68.24 66.27 -68.37
C GLU A 160 -68.24 65.83 -66.89
N THR A 161 -68.97 66.57 -66.04
CA THR A 161 -69.13 66.24 -64.61
C THR A 161 -69.99 65.00 -64.36
N ASN A 162 -71.13 64.85 -65.05
CA ASN A 162 -71.96 63.64 -64.93
C ASN A 162 -71.21 62.38 -65.41
N GLU A 163 -70.43 62.48 -66.49
CA GLU A 163 -69.60 61.39 -66.98
C GLU A 163 -68.48 60.97 -66.04
N THR A 164 -67.92 61.89 -65.23
CA THR A 164 -66.87 61.57 -64.24
C THR A 164 -67.47 60.89 -63.01
N HIS A 165 -68.55 61.44 -62.45
CA HIS A 165 -69.23 60.85 -61.28
C HIS A 165 -69.71 59.41 -61.53
N SER A 166 -70.20 59.10 -62.75
CA SER A 166 -70.59 57.72 -63.11
C SER A 166 -69.39 56.76 -63.09
N LYS A 167 -68.22 57.19 -63.56
CA LYS A 167 -67.00 56.36 -63.62
C LYS A 167 -66.41 56.13 -62.22
N GLU A 168 -66.54 57.09 -61.31
CA GLU A 168 -66.15 56.94 -59.90
C GLU A 168 -67.07 55.98 -59.13
N LYS A 169 -68.39 56.03 -59.34
CA LYS A 169 -69.34 55.07 -58.75
C LYS A 169 -68.99 53.62 -59.10
N ASP A 170 -68.71 53.36 -60.38
CA ASP A 170 -68.34 52.03 -60.89
C ASP A 170 -66.96 51.54 -60.41
N ALA A 171 -66.06 52.45 -60.04
CA ALA A 171 -64.76 52.12 -59.45
C ALA A 171 -64.92 51.70 -57.98
N LEU A 172 -65.61 52.53 -57.18
CA LEU A 172 -65.84 52.28 -55.75
C LEU A 172 -66.62 50.98 -55.50
N LEU A 173 -67.58 50.65 -56.37
CA LEU A 173 -68.35 49.40 -56.26
C LEU A 173 -67.46 48.14 -56.40
N LYS A 174 -66.44 48.18 -57.27
CA LYS A 174 -65.49 47.08 -57.49
C LYS A 174 -64.47 46.96 -56.36
N GLU A 175 -64.05 48.07 -55.77
CA GLU A 175 -63.18 48.06 -54.59
C GLU A 175 -63.89 47.45 -53.37
N LYS A 176 -65.18 47.81 -53.16
CA LYS A 176 -66.03 47.26 -52.10
C LYS A 176 -66.13 45.73 -52.17
N THR A 177 -66.47 45.16 -53.33
CA THR A 177 -66.59 43.70 -53.47
C THR A 177 -65.25 42.98 -53.28
N ALA A 178 -64.14 43.54 -53.76
CA ALA A 178 -62.82 42.96 -53.57
C ALA A 178 -62.37 42.94 -52.09
N LEU A 179 -62.79 43.94 -51.30
CA LEU A 179 -62.55 43.97 -49.85
C LEU A 179 -63.40 42.94 -49.09
N GLU A 180 -64.64 42.69 -49.53
CA GLU A 180 -65.53 41.67 -48.96
C GLU A 180 -65.00 40.25 -49.18
N GLU A 181 -64.58 39.90 -50.40
CA GLU A 181 -63.96 38.60 -50.69
C GLU A 181 -62.70 38.38 -49.85
N LYS A 182 -61.85 39.41 -49.73
CA LYS A 182 -60.64 39.38 -48.90
C LYS A 182 -60.96 39.16 -47.41
N SER A 183 -62.00 39.80 -46.90
CA SER A 183 -62.47 39.62 -45.51
C SER A 183 -62.99 38.20 -45.26
N GLN A 184 -63.78 37.65 -46.18
CA GLN A 184 -64.29 36.27 -46.05
C GLN A 184 -63.16 35.25 -46.01
N LYS A 185 -62.15 35.39 -46.88
CA LYS A 185 -60.99 34.49 -46.91
C LYS A 185 -60.20 34.51 -45.59
N GLN A 186 -59.99 35.68 -45.00
CA GLN A 186 -59.30 35.80 -43.71
C GLN A 186 -60.06 35.09 -42.58
N VAL A 187 -61.40 35.12 -42.57
CA VAL A 187 -62.22 34.39 -41.58
C VAL A 187 -62.09 32.86 -41.76
N GLU A 188 -61.95 32.37 -43.00
CA GLU A 188 -61.74 30.94 -43.25
C GLU A 188 -60.35 30.46 -42.79
N ASP A 189 -59.31 31.26 -43.02
CA ASP A 189 -57.95 30.92 -42.61
C ASP A 189 -57.77 30.97 -41.08
N ILE A 190 -58.47 31.88 -40.38
CA ILE A 190 -58.53 31.90 -38.91
C ILE A 190 -59.12 30.60 -38.34
N LYS A 191 -60.21 30.07 -38.94
CA LYS A 191 -60.81 28.79 -38.49
C LYS A 191 -59.84 27.61 -38.60
N LYS A 192 -59.12 27.51 -39.73
CA LYS A 192 -58.11 26.47 -39.95
C LYS A 192 -56.99 26.54 -38.91
N LEU A 193 -56.57 27.76 -38.52
CA LEU A 193 -55.58 27.97 -37.46
C LEU A 193 -56.11 27.60 -36.07
N GLU A 194 -57.39 27.84 -35.77
CA GLU A 194 -57.99 27.36 -34.51
C GLU A 194 -58.08 25.83 -34.44
N GLU A 195 -58.41 25.16 -35.54
CA GLU A 195 -58.49 23.70 -35.62
C GLU A 195 -57.09 23.06 -35.51
N ALA A 196 -56.08 23.63 -36.18
CA ALA A 196 -54.69 23.23 -36.01
C ALA A 196 -54.20 23.43 -34.57
N LYS A 197 -54.56 24.56 -33.93
CA LYS A 197 -54.23 24.81 -32.52
C LYS A 197 -54.86 23.78 -31.59
N LYS A 198 -56.17 23.52 -31.71
CA LYS A 198 -56.89 22.50 -30.92
C LYS A 198 -56.23 21.13 -31.06
N THR A 199 -55.80 20.78 -32.28
CA THR A 199 -55.09 19.52 -32.55
C THR A 199 -53.76 19.47 -31.78
N CYS A 200 -52.92 20.49 -31.91
CA CYS A 200 -51.64 20.63 -31.19
C CYS A 200 -51.83 20.59 -29.66
N ASP A 201 -52.85 21.25 -29.11
CA ASP A 201 -53.17 21.20 -27.67
C ASP A 201 -53.51 19.76 -27.20
N THR A 202 -54.17 18.94 -28.03
CA THR A 202 -54.43 17.51 -27.73
C THR A 202 -53.20 16.61 -27.85
N GLU A 203 -52.21 16.98 -28.65
CA GLU A 203 -50.92 16.26 -28.74
C GLU A 203 -50.01 16.64 -27.57
N MET A 204 -49.97 17.92 -27.21
CA MET A 204 -49.25 18.44 -26.05
C MET A 204 -49.77 17.87 -24.71
N THR A 205 -51.05 17.50 -24.61
CA THR A 205 -51.58 16.80 -23.43
C THR A 205 -51.15 15.32 -23.40
N LYS A 206 -51.28 14.58 -24.51
CA LYS A 206 -50.79 13.20 -24.63
C LYS A 206 -49.29 13.07 -24.33
N LEU A 207 -48.47 13.99 -24.85
CA LEU A 207 -47.03 14.01 -24.59
C LEU A 207 -46.71 14.28 -23.11
N LYS A 208 -47.47 15.16 -22.44
CA LYS A 208 -47.32 15.39 -20.98
C LYS A 208 -47.69 14.14 -20.17
N GLU A 209 -48.75 13.43 -20.55
CA GLU A 209 -49.14 12.16 -19.91
C GLU A 209 -48.07 11.07 -20.10
N GLN A 210 -47.52 10.95 -21.31
CA GLN A 210 -46.41 10.04 -21.60
C GLN A 210 -45.15 10.38 -20.78
N ILE A 211 -44.75 11.66 -20.73
CA ILE A 211 -43.62 12.11 -19.89
C ILE A 211 -43.87 11.76 -18.42
N ALA A 212 -45.05 12.06 -17.88
CA ALA A 212 -45.39 11.74 -16.49
C ALA A 212 -45.38 10.23 -16.19
N SER A 213 -45.77 9.38 -17.16
CA SER A 213 -45.67 7.92 -17.02
C SER A 213 -44.20 7.45 -17.01
N LEU A 214 -43.37 7.97 -17.91
CA LEU A 214 -41.94 7.63 -18.01
C LEU A 214 -41.13 8.13 -16.81
N GLU A 215 -41.45 9.30 -16.25
CA GLU A 215 -40.86 9.79 -15.00
C GLU A 215 -41.20 8.90 -13.80
N LYS A 216 -42.43 8.36 -13.76
CA LYS A 216 -42.87 7.42 -12.72
C LYS A 216 -42.18 6.06 -12.86
N GLU A 217 -42.04 5.54 -14.07
CA GLU A 217 -41.27 4.31 -14.33
C GLU A 217 -39.78 4.49 -14.00
N LYS A 218 -39.18 5.61 -14.42
CA LYS A 218 -37.80 5.98 -14.09
C LYS A 218 -37.57 5.98 -12.58
N LYS A 219 -38.42 6.64 -11.79
CA LYS A 219 -38.32 6.61 -10.31
C LYS A 219 -38.43 5.19 -9.76
N GLY A 220 -39.35 4.38 -10.27
CA GLY A 220 -39.50 2.98 -9.87
C GLY A 220 -38.27 2.11 -10.21
N VAL A 221 -37.52 2.44 -11.25
CA VAL A 221 -36.23 1.79 -11.59
C VAL A 221 -35.09 2.33 -10.72
N GLU A 222 -35.03 3.65 -10.47
CA GLU A 222 -34.04 4.27 -9.58
C GLU A 222 -34.15 3.74 -8.14
N GLU A 223 -35.36 3.58 -7.61
CA GLU A 223 -35.60 2.99 -6.28
C GLU A 223 -35.20 1.50 -6.22
N LYS A 224 -35.49 0.71 -7.27
CA LYS A 224 -35.05 -0.69 -7.38
C LYS A 224 -33.54 -0.81 -7.42
N HIS A 225 -32.87 -0.10 -8.32
CA HIS A 225 -31.41 -0.10 -8.40
C HIS A 225 -30.76 0.38 -7.09
N LYS A 226 -31.34 1.38 -6.40
CA LYS A 226 -30.87 1.83 -5.09
C LYS A 226 -31.00 0.75 -4.01
N ALA A 227 -32.10 -0.01 -4.02
CA ALA A 227 -32.30 -1.14 -3.10
C ALA A 227 -31.37 -2.32 -3.40
N GLU A 228 -31.04 -2.58 -4.67
CA GLU A 228 -30.07 -3.60 -5.07
C GLU A 228 -28.62 -3.18 -4.75
N LEU A 229 -28.26 -1.93 -5.00
CA LEU A 229 -26.97 -1.35 -4.56
C LEU A 229 -26.76 -1.49 -3.05
N ALA A 230 -27.79 -1.20 -2.25
CA ALA A 230 -27.72 -1.37 -0.80
C ALA A 230 -27.47 -2.83 -0.38
N LYS A 231 -28.14 -3.81 -1.02
CA LYS A 231 -27.91 -5.24 -0.78
C LYS A 231 -26.48 -5.66 -1.15
N VAL A 232 -26.02 -5.27 -2.34
CA VAL A 232 -24.67 -5.61 -2.83
C VAL A 232 -23.59 -4.98 -1.94
N GLN A 233 -23.80 -3.74 -1.45
CA GLN A 233 -22.91 -3.11 -0.47
C GLN A 233 -22.90 -3.84 0.88
N GLU A 234 -24.05 -4.35 1.35
CA GLU A 234 -24.13 -5.13 2.58
C GLU A 234 -23.45 -6.51 2.44
N GLU A 235 -23.61 -7.17 1.30
CA GLU A 235 -22.94 -8.44 0.99
C GLU A 235 -21.43 -8.28 0.78
N LEU A 236 -20.99 -7.22 0.09
CA LEU A 236 -19.58 -6.85 -0.04
C LEU A 236 -18.96 -6.66 1.35
N LYS A 237 -19.57 -5.87 2.22
CA LYS A 237 -19.09 -5.64 3.58
C LYS A 237 -19.03 -6.93 4.41
N LYS A 238 -20.03 -7.81 4.30
CA LYS A 238 -19.99 -9.16 4.91
C LYS A 238 -18.88 -10.05 4.34
N SER A 239 -18.42 -9.83 3.11
CA SER A 239 -17.29 -10.54 2.50
C SER A 239 -15.95 -9.98 2.98
N GLU A 240 -15.85 -8.66 3.15
CA GLU A 240 -14.68 -7.97 3.71
C GLU A 240 -14.46 -8.36 5.19
N ASP A 241 -15.53 -8.38 6.00
CA ASP A 241 -15.51 -8.86 7.39
C ASP A 241 -15.03 -10.33 7.49
N LYS A 242 -15.44 -11.18 6.54
CA LYS A 242 -14.95 -12.58 6.46
C LYS A 242 -13.48 -12.66 6.08
N LEU A 243 -13.04 -11.84 5.11
CA LEU A 243 -11.64 -11.80 4.67
C LEU A 243 -10.72 -11.29 5.78
N ALA A 244 -11.15 -10.28 6.54
CA ALA A 244 -10.42 -9.78 7.71
C ALA A 244 -10.30 -10.86 8.81
N ARG A 245 -11.37 -11.61 9.07
CA ARG A 245 -11.34 -12.74 10.01
C ARG A 245 -10.42 -13.88 9.54
N LEU A 246 -10.41 -14.19 8.25
CA LEU A 246 -9.53 -15.23 7.69
C LEU A 246 -8.04 -14.85 7.85
N LYS A 247 -7.67 -13.60 7.53
CA LYS A 247 -6.29 -13.11 7.76
C LYS A 247 -5.87 -13.20 9.22
N LEU A 248 -6.75 -12.84 10.17
CA LEU A 248 -6.48 -12.96 11.60
C LEU A 248 -6.32 -14.43 12.06
N VAL A 249 -6.94 -15.39 11.37
CA VAL A 249 -6.74 -16.83 11.63
C VAL A 249 -5.41 -17.29 11.05
N GLU A 250 -5.09 -16.89 9.82
CA GLU A 250 -3.82 -17.19 9.14
C GLU A 250 -2.60 -16.64 9.92
N GLU A 251 -2.69 -15.40 10.43
CA GLU A 251 -1.68 -14.80 11.33
C GLU A 251 -1.48 -15.65 12.60
N LYS A 252 -2.57 -16.11 13.23
CA LYS A 252 -2.52 -16.95 14.44
C LYS A 252 -2.03 -18.36 14.16
N GLU A 253 -2.34 -18.93 13.01
CA GLU A 253 -1.85 -20.23 12.59
C GLU A 253 -0.33 -20.18 12.34
N ASN A 254 0.17 -19.11 11.72
CA ASN A 254 1.60 -18.86 11.58
C ASN A 254 2.32 -18.68 12.93
N GLU A 255 1.74 -17.89 13.86
CA GLU A 255 2.24 -17.72 15.22
C GLU A 255 2.26 -19.06 15.99
N PHE A 256 1.20 -19.87 15.89
CA PHE A 256 1.13 -21.19 16.52
C PHE A 256 2.13 -22.18 15.90
N ASN A 257 2.29 -22.20 14.57
CA ASN A 257 3.29 -23.04 13.89
C ASN A 257 4.73 -22.67 14.28
N LYS A 258 5.01 -21.38 14.52
CA LYS A 258 6.28 -20.92 15.10
C LYS A 258 6.47 -21.46 16.52
N GLN A 259 5.46 -21.36 17.39
CA GLN A 259 5.54 -21.90 18.75
C GLN A 259 5.71 -23.42 18.76
N VAL A 260 5.05 -24.16 17.86
CA VAL A 260 5.20 -25.62 17.69
C VAL A 260 6.60 -26.00 17.20
N THR A 261 7.22 -25.21 16.31
CA THR A 261 8.60 -25.46 15.86
C THR A 261 9.62 -25.15 16.95
N GLU A 262 9.47 -24.04 17.69
CA GLU A 262 10.30 -23.75 18.87
C GLU A 262 10.20 -24.85 19.95
N LEU A 263 8.98 -25.36 20.21
CA LEU A 263 8.77 -26.45 21.17
C LEU A 263 9.38 -27.77 20.68
N LYS A 264 9.31 -28.09 19.39
CA LYS A 264 9.98 -29.27 18.81
C LYS A 264 11.50 -29.22 19.00
N VAL A 265 12.13 -28.06 18.77
CA VAL A 265 13.57 -27.88 19.02
C VAL A 265 13.90 -28.09 20.49
N LYS A 266 13.11 -27.49 21.40
CA LYS A 266 13.28 -27.64 22.86
C LYS A 266 13.12 -29.10 23.34
N VAL A 267 12.25 -29.88 22.69
CA VAL A 267 12.12 -31.34 22.96
C VAL A 267 13.33 -32.10 22.46
N GLN A 268 13.80 -31.88 21.24
CA GLN A 268 15.02 -32.52 20.71
C GLN A 268 16.27 -32.19 21.55
N GLU A 269 16.35 -30.96 22.05
CA GLU A 269 17.34 -30.49 23.03
C GLU A 269 17.23 -31.15 24.42
N ALA A 270 16.05 -31.63 24.81
CA ALA A 270 15.84 -32.38 26.05
C ALA A 270 16.18 -33.86 25.85
N ASP A 271 15.74 -34.46 24.74
CA ASP A 271 16.03 -35.86 24.39
C ASP A 271 17.55 -36.10 24.25
N THR A 272 18.25 -35.21 23.55
CA THR A 272 19.72 -35.29 23.43
C THR A 272 20.41 -35.17 24.79
N ARG A 273 20.02 -34.20 25.63
CA ARG A 273 20.53 -34.08 27.02
C ARG A 273 20.25 -35.34 27.85
N ASN A 274 19.08 -35.96 27.69
CA ASN A 274 18.74 -37.21 28.39
C ASN A 274 19.67 -38.36 27.95
N THR A 275 19.88 -38.58 26.65
CA THR A 275 20.82 -39.62 26.17
C THR A 275 22.26 -39.38 26.64
N ASP A 276 22.69 -38.12 26.72
CA ASP A 276 24.00 -37.72 27.26
C ASP A 276 24.11 -37.98 28.79
N LEU A 277 23.01 -37.88 29.53
CA LEU A 277 22.95 -38.16 30.96
C LEU A 277 22.90 -39.66 31.24
N GLU A 278 22.11 -40.43 30.47
CA GLU A 278 22.08 -41.90 30.53
C GLU A 278 23.46 -42.49 30.27
N LYS A 279 24.18 -41.99 29.25
CA LYS A 279 25.57 -42.39 28.98
C LYS A 279 26.51 -42.11 30.17
N LYS A 280 26.40 -40.93 30.80
CA LYS A 280 27.21 -40.57 31.98
C LYS A 280 26.86 -41.41 33.22
N ILE A 281 25.59 -41.79 33.37
CA ILE A 281 25.14 -42.72 34.43
C ILE A 281 25.77 -44.10 34.21
N GLU A 282 25.76 -44.62 32.98
CA GLU A 282 26.38 -45.91 32.68
C GLU A 282 27.92 -45.89 32.85
N GLU A 283 28.59 -44.83 32.38
CA GLU A 283 30.02 -44.61 32.64
C GLU A 283 30.35 -44.62 34.14
N LYS A 284 29.51 -43.98 34.97
CA LYS A 284 29.66 -43.96 36.44
C LYS A 284 29.29 -45.28 37.12
N ASN A 285 28.33 -46.03 36.58
CA ASN A 285 28.00 -47.37 37.07
C ASN A 285 29.17 -48.35 36.84
N GLN A 286 29.81 -48.27 35.67
CA GLN A 286 31.00 -49.07 35.36
C GLN A 286 32.20 -48.69 36.25
N GLU A 287 32.42 -47.39 36.50
CA GLU A 287 33.45 -46.93 37.45
C GLU A 287 33.19 -47.42 38.88
N ASN A 288 31.95 -47.30 39.38
CA ASN A 288 31.55 -47.79 40.70
C ASN A 288 31.73 -49.31 40.83
N LYS A 289 31.36 -50.08 39.80
CA LYS A 289 31.59 -51.53 39.76
C LYS A 289 33.08 -51.86 39.84
N ALA A 290 33.91 -51.22 39.01
CA ALA A 290 35.35 -51.41 39.02
C ALA A 290 36.03 -50.93 40.32
N LEU A 291 35.41 -50.02 41.08
CA LEU A 291 35.84 -49.63 42.42
C LEU A 291 35.45 -50.68 43.47
N ASN A 292 34.24 -51.23 43.38
CA ASN A 292 33.76 -52.30 44.27
C ASN A 292 34.57 -53.59 44.10
N ASP A 293 34.89 -53.98 42.86
CA ASP A 293 35.75 -55.14 42.56
C ASP A 293 37.16 -54.98 43.16
N LYS A 294 37.71 -53.74 43.17
CA LYS A 294 38.96 -53.42 43.87
C LYS A 294 38.81 -53.48 45.39
N MET A 295 37.67 -53.07 45.94
CA MET A 295 37.41 -53.12 47.38
C MET A 295 37.41 -54.57 47.88
N VAL A 296 36.70 -55.48 47.20
CA VAL A 296 36.70 -56.93 47.51
C VAL A 296 38.12 -57.51 47.43
N LEU A 297 38.91 -57.14 46.41
CA LEU A 297 40.32 -57.57 46.30
C LEU A 297 41.21 -57.02 47.43
N VAL A 298 40.90 -55.83 47.95
CA VAL A 298 41.60 -55.23 49.11
C VAL A 298 41.21 -55.94 50.40
N GLU A 299 39.94 -56.24 50.62
CA GLU A 299 39.44 -57.01 51.78
C GLU A 299 40.05 -58.43 51.82
N GLN A 300 40.07 -59.13 50.69
CA GLN A 300 40.75 -60.43 50.55
C GLN A 300 42.22 -60.33 50.95
N LYS A 301 42.95 -59.32 50.46
CA LYS A 301 44.37 -59.09 50.83
C LYS A 301 44.54 -58.76 52.31
N PHE A 302 43.63 -58.01 52.93
CA PHE A 302 43.67 -57.74 54.37
C PHE A 302 43.46 -58.99 55.21
N ALA A 303 42.54 -59.89 54.81
CA ALA A 303 42.40 -61.20 55.44
C ALA A 303 43.70 -62.02 55.30
N ASP A 304 44.24 -62.12 54.09
CA ASP A 304 45.51 -62.77 53.77
C ASP A 304 46.70 -62.26 54.61
N PHE A 305 46.78 -60.94 54.82
CA PHE A 305 47.82 -60.31 55.64
C PHE A 305 47.60 -60.54 57.14
N LYS A 306 46.36 -60.52 57.62
CA LYS A 306 46.04 -60.84 59.02
C LYS A 306 46.41 -62.28 59.36
N ASP A 307 46.06 -63.22 58.50
CA ASP A 307 46.45 -64.62 58.59
C ASP A 307 47.97 -64.80 58.69
N LYS A 308 48.73 -64.08 57.85
CA LYS A 308 50.20 -64.08 57.87
C LYS A 308 50.75 -63.44 59.15
N GLN A 309 50.12 -62.37 59.63
CA GLN A 309 50.51 -61.69 60.87
C GLN A 309 50.30 -62.59 62.10
N ASP A 310 49.17 -63.29 62.18
CA ASP A 310 48.86 -64.18 63.32
C ASP A 310 49.73 -65.45 63.30
N LYS A 311 50.01 -66.02 62.12
CA LYS A 311 51.01 -67.08 61.94
C LYS A 311 52.43 -66.63 62.37
N LEU A 312 52.80 -65.38 62.07
CA LEU A 312 54.10 -64.82 62.46
C LEU A 312 54.22 -64.58 63.97
N LYS A 313 53.14 -64.21 64.67
CA LYS A 313 53.14 -64.10 66.15
C LYS A 313 53.47 -65.43 66.82
N VAL A 314 52.78 -66.50 66.42
CA VAL A 314 53.00 -67.86 66.95
C VAL A 314 54.45 -68.29 66.75
N LEU A 315 55.00 -68.09 65.54
CA LEU A 315 56.41 -68.42 65.25
C LEU A 315 57.40 -67.60 66.10
N ILE A 316 57.11 -66.32 66.37
CA ILE A 316 57.94 -65.48 67.25
C ILE A 316 57.88 -65.99 68.70
N GLU A 317 56.70 -66.40 69.19
CA GLU A 317 56.53 -66.98 70.52
C GLU A 317 57.30 -68.30 70.66
N GLU A 318 57.16 -69.22 69.70
CA GLU A 318 57.93 -70.48 69.62
C GLU A 318 59.45 -70.24 69.61
N MET A 319 59.93 -69.33 68.74
CA MET A 319 61.36 -68.97 68.68
C MET A 319 61.85 -68.31 69.98
N SER A 320 61.01 -67.56 70.68
CA SER A 320 61.35 -66.98 71.99
C SER A 320 61.49 -68.04 73.08
N ALA A 321 60.63 -69.07 73.04
CA ALA A 321 60.66 -70.19 73.98
C ALA A 321 61.89 -71.09 73.77
N ASP A 322 62.19 -71.48 72.52
CA ASP A 322 63.42 -72.23 72.19
C ASP A 322 64.67 -71.45 72.60
N ARG A 323 64.74 -70.15 72.25
CA ARG A 323 65.86 -69.29 72.64
C ARG A 323 66.05 -69.23 74.16
N LYS A 324 64.96 -69.18 74.94
CA LYS A 324 65.02 -69.20 76.40
C LYS A 324 65.52 -70.55 76.93
N ALA A 325 64.95 -71.65 76.46
CA ALA A 325 65.37 -73.00 76.86
C ALA A 325 66.85 -73.27 76.55
N LYS A 326 67.31 -72.82 75.38
CA LYS A 326 68.71 -72.89 74.94
C LYS A 326 69.64 -72.03 75.79
N GLN A 327 69.22 -70.83 76.18
CA GLN A 327 70.00 -69.98 77.10
C GLN A 327 70.12 -70.64 78.48
N GLU A 328 69.01 -71.14 79.05
CA GLU A 328 69.02 -71.83 80.34
C GLU A 328 69.92 -73.08 80.33
N LEU A 329 70.03 -73.79 79.19
CA LEU A 329 70.96 -74.91 79.01
C LEU A 329 72.43 -74.45 78.99
N LEU A 330 72.74 -73.38 78.24
CA LEU A 330 74.09 -72.79 78.21
C LEU A 330 74.51 -72.28 79.60
N ASP A 331 73.60 -71.67 80.36
CA ASP A 331 73.87 -71.19 81.70
C ASP A 331 74.12 -72.35 82.68
N LYS A 332 73.37 -73.46 82.56
CA LYS A 332 73.64 -74.70 83.32
C LYS A 332 75.01 -75.29 82.98
N ILE A 333 75.40 -75.31 81.71
CA ILE A 333 76.70 -75.78 81.22
C ILE A 333 77.85 -74.89 81.75
N ASN A 334 77.72 -73.58 81.64
CA ASN A 334 78.70 -72.62 82.14
C ASN A 334 78.91 -72.76 83.66
N ASN A 335 77.83 -72.94 84.43
CA ASN A 335 77.88 -73.17 85.88
C ASN A 335 78.48 -74.53 86.29
N ARG A 336 78.56 -75.51 85.38
CA ARG A 336 79.36 -76.73 85.59
C ARG A 336 80.84 -76.46 85.30
N PHE A 337 81.15 -75.74 84.21
CA PHE A 337 82.54 -75.42 83.85
C PHE A 337 83.23 -74.46 84.83
N THR A 338 82.53 -73.53 85.48
CA THR A 338 83.11 -72.69 86.56
C THR A 338 83.52 -73.52 87.78
N LYS A 339 82.66 -74.43 88.25
CA LYS A 339 82.98 -75.34 89.36
C LYS A 339 84.18 -76.26 89.06
N LEU A 340 84.33 -76.68 87.80
CA LEU A 340 85.47 -77.47 87.33
C LEU A 340 86.77 -76.63 87.27
N GLU A 341 86.70 -75.35 86.87
CA GLU A 341 87.82 -74.41 87.00
C GLU A 341 88.23 -74.17 88.46
N GLU A 342 87.27 -73.97 89.37
CA GLU A 342 87.54 -73.75 90.80
C GLU A 342 88.28 -74.94 91.43
N LYS A 343 87.90 -76.18 91.06
CA LYS A 343 88.52 -77.42 91.56
C LYS A 343 89.88 -77.76 90.91
N LEU A 344 90.20 -77.17 89.75
CA LEU A 344 91.50 -77.31 89.06
C LEU A 344 92.42 -76.08 89.26
N LYS A 345 92.03 -75.14 90.12
CA LYS A 345 92.73 -73.87 90.34
C LYS A 345 94.19 -74.02 90.80
N GLU A 346 94.49 -75.10 91.53
CA GLU A 346 95.84 -75.41 92.02
C GLU A 346 96.74 -75.86 90.87
N GLU A 347 96.28 -76.79 90.03
CA GLU A 347 96.99 -77.30 88.86
C GLU A 347 97.17 -76.24 87.76
N LEU A 348 96.21 -75.31 87.63
CA LEU A 348 96.34 -74.11 86.81
C LEU A 348 97.46 -73.19 87.33
N ALA A 349 97.56 -72.99 88.64
CA ALA A 349 98.57 -72.14 89.25
C ALA A 349 99.99 -72.74 89.15
N LEU A 350 100.11 -74.07 89.13
CA LEU A 350 101.36 -74.78 88.82
C LEU A 350 101.77 -74.67 87.34
N GLY A 351 100.84 -74.30 86.44
CA GLY A 351 101.08 -74.18 85.01
C GLY A 351 101.15 -75.51 84.25
N ASP A 352 100.78 -76.62 84.92
CA ASP A 352 100.76 -77.97 84.36
C ASP A 352 99.57 -78.18 83.41
N ILE A 353 98.41 -77.59 83.75
CA ILE A 353 97.17 -77.60 82.96
C ILE A 353 96.92 -76.19 82.37
N ARG A 354 96.24 -76.11 81.23
CA ARG A 354 95.48 -74.91 80.82
C ARG A 354 94.02 -75.27 80.52
N LEU A 355 93.09 -74.36 80.79
CA LEU A 355 91.67 -74.52 80.49
C LEU A 355 91.22 -73.52 79.43
N SER A 356 90.33 -73.93 78.54
CA SER A 356 89.65 -73.07 77.57
C SER A 356 88.18 -73.45 77.44
N LYS A 357 87.28 -72.46 77.59
CA LYS A 357 85.83 -72.61 77.49
C LYS A 357 85.32 -72.20 76.12
N THR A 358 84.40 -72.99 75.59
CA THR A 358 83.57 -72.71 74.40
C THR A 358 82.13 -73.11 74.72
N SER A 359 81.14 -72.58 74.00
CA SER A 359 79.70 -72.58 74.36
C SER A 359 79.12 -73.91 74.90
N ASN A 360 79.60 -75.07 74.42
CA ASN A 360 79.22 -76.39 74.94
C ASN A 360 80.41 -77.33 75.22
N ARG A 361 81.65 -76.81 75.29
CA ARG A 361 82.87 -77.61 75.48
C ARG A 361 83.88 -76.93 76.41
N LEU A 362 84.54 -77.73 77.24
CA LEU A 362 85.75 -77.34 77.96
C LEU A 362 86.93 -78.14 77.42
N VAL A 363 88.00 -77.45 77.05
CA VAL A 363 89.25 -78.04 76.60
C VAL A 363 90.26 -77.97 77.74
N ILE A 364 90.72 -79.14 78.21
CA ILE A 364 91.72 -79.29 79.28
C ILE A 364 93.05 -79.67 78.63
N ASN A 365 93.92 -78.69 78.45
CA ASN A 365 95.21 -78.81 77.78
C ASN A 365 96.29 -79.34 78.73
N LEU A 366 96.94 -80.44 78.36
CA LEU A 366 98.07 -81.05 79.05
C LEU A 366 99.33 -80.95 78.18
N SER A 367 100.37 -80.28 78.69
CA SER A 367 101.62 -80.11 77.94
C SER A 367 102.38 -81.42 77.75
N GLU A 368 103.11 -81.59 76.64
CA GLU A 368 104.01 -82.74 76.44
C GLU A 368 105.01 -82.87 77.59
N LYS A 369 105.56 -81.73 78.06
CA LYS A 369 106.64 -81.68 79.06
C LYS A 369 106.32 -82.47 80.33
N ILE A 370 105.09 -82.38 80.83
CA ILE A 370 104.64 -83.10 82.03
C ILE A 370 104.15 -84.52 81.72
N SER A 371 103.58 -84.70 80.53
CA SER A 371 102.80 -85.88 80.15
C SER A 371 103.64 -87.00 79.56
N PHE A 372 104.65 -86.66 78.76
CA PHE A 372 105.43 -87.60 77.94
C PHE A 372 106.92 -87.28 77.97
N ARG A 373 107.72 -88.17 77.38
CA ARG A 373 109.08 -87.83 76.92
C ARG A 373 109.01 -87.42 75.45
N SER A 374 109.89 -86.51 75.03
CA SER A 374 110.00 -86.11 73.61
C SER A 374 110.17 -87.34 72.70
N GLY A 375 109.40 -87.38 71.62
CA GLY A 375 109.38 -88.52 70.68
C GLY A 375 108.93 -89.85 71.29
N SER A 376 108.05 -89.82 72.30
CA SER A 376 107.46 -91.01 72.93
C SER A 376 105.98 -90.80 73.27
N SER A 377 105.19 -91.87 73.15
CA SER A 377 103.81 -91.99 73.63
C SER A 377 103.69 -92.53 75.06
N LYS A 378 104.80 -93.00 75.68
CA LYS A 378 104.74 -93.58 77.03
C LYS A 378 104.47 -92.49 78.08
N LEU A 379 103.28 -92.55 78.67
CA LEU A 379 102.82 -91.63 79.71
C LEU A 379 103.77 -91.63 80.92
N ARG A 380 104.14 -90.43 81.39
CA ARG A 380 104.96 -90.25 82.59
C ARG A 380 104.16 -90.53 83.86
N SER A 381 104.84 -90.91 84.94
CA SER A 381 104.21 -91.00 86.27
C SER A 381 103.76 -89.64 86.82
N THR A 382 104.41 -88.54 86.40
CA THR A 382 104.16 -87.18 86.89
C THR A 382 102.77 -86.63 86.56
N VAL A 383 102.19 -86.98 85.41
CA VAL A 383 100.85 -86.49 85.00
C VAL A 383 99.70 -87.38 85.52
N LYS A 384 100.00 -88.53 86.14
CA LYS A 384 98.97 -89.48 86.58
C LYS A 384 98.03 -88.90 87.64
N PRO A 385 98.51 -88.30 88.76
CA PRO A 385 97.62 -87.69 89.75
C PRO A 385 96.77 -86.56 89.15
N THR A 386 97.34 -85.79 88.22
CA THR A 386 96.65 -84.74 87.47
C THR A 386 95.48 -85.32 86.66
N LEU A 387 95.70 -86.41 85.92
CA LEU A 387 94.65 -87.11 85.16
C LEU A 387 93.57 -87.70 86.07
N ASP A 388 93.94 -88.29 87.20
CA ASP A 388 92.98 -88.85 88.14
C ASP A 388 92.13 -87.74 88.81
N LYS A 389 92.71 -86.59 89.20
CA LYS A 389 91.96 -85.42 89.71
C LYS A 389 91.03 -84.82 88.65
N ILE A 390 91.50 -84.65 87.41
CA ILE A 390 90.66 -84.21 86.28
C ILE A 390 89.46 -85.14 86.10
N MET A 391 89.68 -86.45 86.07
CA MET A 391 88.62 -87.43 85.83
C MET A 391 87.69 -87.64 87.01
N GLU A 392 88.16 -87.44 88.24
CA GLU A 392 87.32 -87.37 89.43
C GLU A 392 86.31 -86.23 89.33
N ILE A 393 86.76 -85.00 89.02
CA ILE A 393 85.84 -83.86 88.96
C ILE A 393 84.90 -83.98 87.74
N ILE A 394 85.35 -84.51 86.60
CA ILE A 394 84.47 -84.79 85.44
C ILE A 394 83.37 -85.80 85.80
N THR A 395 83.66 -86.78 86.67
CA THR A 395 82.66 -87.78 87.09
C THR A 395 81.66 -87.30 88.14
N GLU A 396 81.77 -86.07 88.64
CA GLU A 396 80.72 -85.43 89.45
C GLU A 396 79.52 -84.96 88.62
N PHE A 397 79.63 -84.98 87.29
CA PHE A 397 78.56 -84.59 86.37
C PHE A 397 78.02 -85.82 85.64
N ASP A 398 76.69 -86.00 85.56
CA ASP A 398 76.11 -87.22 85.02
C ASP A 398 76.24 -87.36 83.49
N ASP A 399 76.21 -86.26 82.74
CA ASP A 399 75.99 -86.29 81.29
C ASP A 399 77.10 -85.62 80.47
N TYR A 400 78.26 -86.28 80.44
CA TYR A 400 79.46 -85.85 79.73
C TYR A 400 79.93 -86.89 78.70
N VAL A 401 80.66 -86.40 77.70
CA VAL A 401 81.52 -87.17 76.79
C VAL A 401 82.92 -86.54 76.79
N VAL A 402 83.96 -87.37 76.79
CA VAL A 402 85.36 -86.94 76.75
C VAL A 402 86.00 -87.39 75.43
N ALA A 403 86.44 -86.44 74.61
CA ALA A 403 87.38 -86.73 73.52
C ALA A 403 88.80 -86.40 73.99
N ILE A 404 89.76 -87.27 73.68
CA ILE A 404 91.18 -87.08 74.02
C ILE A 404 91.94 -86.86 72.72
N GLU A 405 92.49 -85.67 72.56
CA GLU A 405 92.96 -85.14 71.29
C GLU A 405 94.48 -84.89 71.35
N GLY A 406 95.26 -85.70 70.63
CA GLY A 406 96.71 -85.60 70.60
C GLY A 406 97.22 -84.67 69.51
N HIS A 407 98.25 -83.87 69.81
CA HIS A 407 98.85 -82.94 68.85
C HIS A 407 100.39 -82.95 68.91
N THR A 408 101.03 -82.54 67.82
CA THR A 408 102.48 -82.33 67.72
C THR A 408 102.78 -80.91 67.21
N ASP A 409 104.05 -80.53 67.27
CA ASP A 409 104.61 -79.50 66.39
C ASP A 409 104.94 -80.08 65.02
N ASN A 410 105.48 -79.25 64.13
CA ASN A 410 105.93 -79.64 62.78
C ASN A 410 107.31 -80.32 62.74
N VAL A 411 107.84 -80.80 63.87
CA VAL A 411 109.15 -81.46 63.91
C VAL A 411 108.95 -82.95 63.61
N PRO A 412 109.55 -83.53 62.56
CA PRO A 412 109.32 -84.92 62.22
C PRO A 412 109.83 -85.87 63.31
N VAL A 413 108.95 -86.72 63.84
CA VAL A 413 109.36 -87.77 64.79
C VAL A 413 110.43 -88.69 64.18
N ARG A 414 111.50 -88.96 64.96
CA ARG A 414 112.53 -89.94 64.56
C ARG A 414 111.89 -91.32 64.45
N LYS A 415 111.73 -91.78 63.19
CA LYS A 415 111.13 -93.07 62.80
C LYS A 415 111.69 -94.24 63.62
N ARG A 416 110.80 -95.07 64.15
CA ARG A 416 111.07 -96.31 64.91
C ARG A 416 110.01 -97.35 64.55
N LYS A 417 110.21 -98.61 64.93
CA LYS A 417 109.24 -99.70 64.70
C LYS A 417 107.83 -99.39 65.24
N GLU A 418 107.75 -98.59 66.31
CA GLU A 418 106.53 -98.21 67.02
C GLU A 418 105.91 -96.88 66.53
N LEU A 419 106.65 -96.04 65.80
CA LEU A 419 106.26 -94.68 65.45
C LEU A 419 106.76 -94.30 64.06
N ARG A 420 105.85 -94.15 63.08
CA ARG A 420 106.15 -93.83 61.68
C ARG A 420 106.18 -92.33 61.40
N ASP A 421 105.28 -91.57 62.01
CA ASP A 421 105.01 -90.16 61.73
C ASP A 421 104.31 -89.45 62.93
N ASN A 422 104.03 -88.16 62.76
CA ASN A 422 103.38 -87.32 63.77
C ASN A 422 101.89 -87.64 63.98
N TRP A 423 101.21 -88.23 62.99
CA TRP A 423 99.85 -88.78 63.15
C TRP A 423 99.83 -89.96 64.11
N GLN A 424 100.78 -90.89 63.96
CA GLN A 424 100.90 -92.03 64.87
C GLN A 424 101.35 -91.57 66.26
N LEU A 425 102.31 -90.65 66.38
CA LEU A 425 102.75 -90.13 67.69
C LEU A 425 101.61 -89.44 68.46
N SER A 426 100.80 -88.62 67.79
CA SER A 426 99.64 -87.96 68.41
C SER A 426 98.56 -88.96 68.81
N THR A 427 98.21 -89.91 67.93
CA THR A 427 97.20 -90.94 68.19
C THR A 427 97.61 -91.85 69.36
N GLU A 428 98.86 -92.33 69.38
CA GLU A 428 99.39 -93.17 70.46
C GLU A 428 99.46 -92.43 71.81
N ARG A 429 99.66 -91.10 71.81
CA ARG A 429 99.60 -90.27 73.02
C ARG A 429 98.18 -90.17 73.55
N ALA A 430 97.20 -89.89 72.70
CA ALA A 430 95.79 -89.84 73.08
C ALA A 430 95.31 -91.20 73.60
N LEU A 431 95.63 -92.30 72.89
CA LEU A 431 95.35 -93.66 73.33
C LEU A 431 96.03 -94.02 74.66
N SER A 432 97.24 -93.53 74.91
CA SER A 432 97.96 -93.78 76.18
C SER A 432 97.32 -93.07 77.38
N VAL A 433 96.73 -91.88 77.17
CA VAL A 433 95.92 -91.19 78.20
C VAL A 433 94.58 -91.90 78.40
N LEU A 434 93.87 -92.23 77.31
CA LEU A 434 92.60 -92.96 77.37
C LEU A 434 92.76 -94.31 78.10
N GLN A 435 93.77 -95.09 77.74
CA GLN A 435 94.07 -96.35 78.40
C GLN A 435 94.49 -96.17 79.86
N TYR A 436 95.13 -95.05 80.24
CA TYR A 436 95.43 -94.80 81.64
C TYR A 436 94.15 -94.57 82.44
N ILE A 437 93.29 -93.66 81.96
CA ILE A 437 92.02 -93.31 82.60
C ILE A 437 91.15 -94.56 82.81
N LEU A 438 90.85 -95.30 81.74
CA LEU A 438 90.01 -96.50 81.82
C LEU A 438 90.61 -97.63 82.68
N LYS A 439 91.93 -97.64 82.90
CA LYS A 439 92.61 -98.63 83.76
C LYS A 439 92.80 -98.14 85.21
N SER A 440 92.74 -96.84 85.51
CA SER A 440 92.92 -96.36 86.89
C SER A 440 91.68 -96.64 87.74
N ASN A 441 90.48 -96.45 87.18
CA ASN A 441 89.20 -96.73 87.87
C ASN A 441 88.17 -97.39 86.91
N PRO A 442 88.32 -98.68 86.56
CA PRO A 442 87.45 -99.35 85.57
C PRO A 442 85.97 -99.39 85.98
N ASN A 443 85.67 -99.31 87.27
CA ASN A 443 84.29 -99.29 87.79
C ASN A 443 83.67 -97.86 87.82
N LYS A 444 84.46 -96.80 87.63
CA LYS A 444 84.00 -95.38 87.68
C LYS A 444 83.80 -94.78 86.28
N TYR A 445 84.49 -95.27 85.26
CA TYR A 445 84.52 -94.67 83.93
C TYR A 445 83.88 -95.56 82.86
N SER A 446 82.67 -95.20 82.41
CA SER A 446 81.94 -95.92 81.36
C SER A 446 82.58 -95.73 79.98
N PRO A 447 83.15 -96.78 79.32
CA PRO A 447 83.93 -96.62 78.09
C PRO A 447 83.21 -95.92 76.91
N PRO A 448 81.88 -96.11 76.68
CA PRO A 448 81.15 -95.39 75.62
C PRO A 448 81.11 -93.86 75.77
N LYS A 449 81.51 -93.30 76.92
CA LYS A 449 81.67 -91.84 77.11
C LYS A 449 83.01 -91.30 76.59
N PHE A 450 83.92 -92.14 76.09
CA PHE A 450 85.28 -91.74 75.74
C PHE A 450 85.64 -92.00 74.27
N SER A 451 86.43 -91.10 73.69
CA SER A 451 87.11 -91.29 72.41
C SER A 451 88.56 -90.80 72.46
N ALA A 452 89.38 -91.22 71.50
CA ALA A 452 90.74 -90.73 71.32
C ALA A 452 91.01 -90.47 69.83
N ALA A 453 91.67 -89.35 69.53
CA ALA A 453 92.06 -88.93 68.20
C ALA A 453 93.49 -88.36 68.21
N GLY A 454 94.23 -88.55 67.12
CA GLY A 454 95.49 -87.84 66.86
C GLY A 454 95.30 -86.89 65.69
N TYR A 455 95.70 -85.63 65.84
CA TYR A 455 95.60 -84.57 64.83
C TYR A 455 96.95 -84.19 64.19
N GLY A 456 98.03 -84.85 64.61
CA GLY A 456 99.40 -84.52 64.20
C GLY A 456 99.73 -83.04 64.42
N GLU A 457 100.38 -82.46 63.42
CA GLU A 457 100.81 -81.05 63.39
C GLU A 457 99.77 -80.09 62.78
N TYR A 458 98.65 -80.61 62.29
CA TYR A 458 97.69 -79.87 61.46
C TYR A 458 96.65 -79.07 62.25
N HIS A 459 96.65 -79.19 63.59
CA HIS A 459 95.81 -78.40 64.49
C HIS A 459 96.69 -77.66 65.53
N PRO A 460 97.55 -76.71 65.09
CA PRO A 460 98.39 -75.92 65.97
C PRO A 460 97.59 -74.84 66.71
N VAL A 461 97.97 -74.56 67.96
CA VAL A 461 97.43 -73.45 68.76
C VAL A 461 98.30 -72.19 68.70
N GLN A 462 99.53 -72.31 68.18
CA GLN A 462 100.45 -71.20 67.87
C GLN A 462 101.26 -71.52 66.59
N PRO A 463 101.82 -70.53 65.87
CA PRO A 463 102.66 -70.80 64.71
C PRO A 463 103.88 -71.69 65.05
N ASN A 464 104.26 -72.63 64.19
CA ASN A 464 105.42 -73.50 64.42
C ASN A 464 106.78 -72.80 64.11
N ASP A 465 106.91 -71.53 64.46
CA ASP A 465 108.05 -70.64 64.14
C ASP A 465 109.17 -70.71 65.19
N SER A 466 108.83 -70.95 66.45
CA SER A 466 109.71 -70.79 67.60
C SER A 466 109.50 -71.93 68.61
N GLU A 467 110.55 -72.29 69.35
CA GLU A 467 110.47 -73.41 70.30
C GLU A 467 109.41 -73.22 71.42
N PRO A 468 109.17 -72.01 71.97
CA PRO A 468 108.04 -71.78 72.88
C PRO A 468 106.69 -72.13 72.25
N ASN A 469 106.44 -71.71 71.00
CA ASN A 469 105.18 -71.99 70.31
C ASN A 469 105.04 -73.48 69.94
N LYS A 470 106.12 -74.12 69.51
CA LYS A 470 106.16 -75.57 69.28
C LYS A 470 105.87 -76.37 70.55
N ALA A 471 106.41 -75.95 71.69
CA ALA A 471 106.14 -76.56 72.99
C ALA A 471 104.67 -76.42 73.43
N LEU A 472 103.92 -75.43 72.92
CA LEU A 472 102.47 -75.31 73.12
C LEU A 472 101.67 -76.20 72.15
N ASN A 473 102.17 -76.44 70.94
CA ASN A 473 101.55 -77.35 69.97
C ASN A 473 101.71 -78.82 70.37
N ARG A 474 102.85 -79.21 70.95
CA ARG A 474 103.10 -80.55 71.52
C ARG A 474 102.31 -80.75 72.82
N ARG A 475 101.07 -81.24 72.69
CA ARG A 475 100.10 -81.35 73.80
C ARG A 475 99.15 -82.55 73.65
N VAL A 476 98.39 -82.84 74.69
CA VAL A 476 97.14 -83.60 74.61
C VAL A 476 96.04 -82.76 75.24
N ASP A 477 94.96 -82.55 74.49
CA ASP A 477 93.77 -81.84 74.94
C ASP A 477 92.70 -82.86 75.36
N ILE A 478 92.11 -82.69 76.53
CA ILE A 478 90.97 -83.49 77.01
C ILE A 478 89.72 -82.61 76.87
N VAL A 479 88.92 -82.89 75.84
CA VAL A 479 87.74 -82.10 75.45
C VAL A 479 86.49 -82.70 76.08
N VAL A 480 85.98 -82.04 77.11
CA VAL A 480 84.74 -82.39 77.80
C VAL A 480 83.57 -81.69 77.13
N THR A 481 82.64 -82.46 76.58
CA THR A 481 81.39 -81.98 75.99
C THR A 481 80.23 -82.48 76.86
N TYR A 482 79.36 -81.60 77.34
CA TYR A 482 78.07 -82.04 77.91
C TYR A 482 77.09 -82.35 76.77
N ARG A 483 76.26 -83.36 76.95
CA ARG A 483 75.10 -83.62 76.08
C ARG A 483 73.86 -82.86 76.57
#